data_AF-A0A663N7H9-F1
#
_entry.id   AF-A0A663N7H9-F1
#
_cell.length_a   1.000
_cell.length_b   1.000
_cell.length_c   1.000
_cell.angle_alpha   90.00
_cell.angle_beta   90.00
_cell.angle_gamma   90.00
#
_symmetry.space_group_name_H-M   'P 1'
#
loop_
_entity.id
_entity.type
_entity.pdbx_description
1 polymer ?
#
loop_
_entity_poly.entity_id
_entity_poly.type
_entity_poly.pdbx_seq_one_letter_code
_entity_poly.pdbx_strand_id
1 'polypeptide(L)'
;PGLPSAELCERFRPGLADTAKKNFGGGNTAWEEKTLSKYESSEIRLVEIIENLCDSSNFECNNMVEEHEEHIEKWWFKLKKKYPDLFQWFCIETIEVCCPAGTYGPDCLACHGGSERPCHGNGHCDGDGTRGGDGSCSCNKEYTGDFCLDCSNGYFSTLRNETHSVCTACHTACKTCTGSSNKDCQDCKEGWIKNEESVCVACDASCIGCTGEGSDKCKTCASGYMKEDEKCTDVDECNLPEKVCVKENQDCVNTSGSYKCVCSDGFEENDGTCVQTWCEGEYGEDIHFSVMRNCLA
;
A
#
# COMPACT_ATOMS: atom_id res chain seq x y z
N PRO A 1 7.52 -1.01 -13.84
CA PRO A 1 7.15 -1.63 -15.13
C PRO A 1 8.37 -2.37 -15.69
N GLY A 2 8.32 -3.70 -15.75
CA GLY A 2 9.42 -4.50 -16.29
C GLY A 2 9.63 -4.20 -17.78
N LEU A 3 10.86 -4.37 -18.27
CA LEU A 3 11.13 -4.34 -19.70
C LEU A 3 10.31 -5.45 -20.40
N PRO A 4 9.66 -5.19 -21.54
CA PRO A 4 8.85 -6.20 -22.25
C PRO A 4 9.61 -7.50 -22.56
N SER A 5 10.93 -7.40 -22.78
CA SER A 5 11.83 -8.53 -23.03
C SER A 5 12.10 -9.41 -21.79
N ALA A 6 12.19 -8.81 -20.61
CA ALA A 6 12.33 -9.52 -19.34
C ALA A 6 11.03 -10.29 -19.02
N GLU A 7 9.90 -9.60 -19.17
CA GLU A 7 8.57 -10.17 -18.95
C GLU A 7 8.30 -11.36 -19.90
N LEU A 8 8.67 -11.24 -21.18
CA LEU A 8 8.58 -12.34 -22.14
C LEU A 8 9.32 -13.59 -21.66
N CYS A 9 10.56 -13.42 -21.19
CA CYS A 9 11.38 -14.53 -20.69
C CYS A 9 10.81 -15.14 -19.40
N GLU A 10 10.28 -14.32 -18.49
CA GLU A 10 9.64 -14.77 -17.27
C GLU A 10 8.37 -15.57 -17.56
N ARG A 11 7.51 -15.09 -18.47
CA ARG A 11 6.27 -15.76 -18.88
C ARG A 11 6.51 -17.05 -19.67
N PHE A 12 7.67 -17.19 -20.30
CA PHE A 12 8.05 -18.40 -21.02
C PHE A 12 8.20 -19.63 -20.10
N ARG A 13 8.66 -19.43 -18.85
CA ARG A 13 8.84 -20.52 -17.87
C ARG A 13 7.51 -21.20 -17.48
N PRO A 14 6.45 -20.47 -17.10
CA PRO A 14 5.11 -21.05 -16.94
C PRO A 14 4.63 -21.79 -18.19
N GLY A 15 4.75 -21.21 -19.39
CA GLY A 15 4.32 -21.87 -20.63
C GLY A 15 5.01 -23.21 -20.89
N LEU A 16 6.31 -23.32 -20.57
CA LEU A 16 7.03 -24.60 -20.60
C LEU A 16 6.41 -25.63 -19.65
N ALA A 17 6.03 -25.23 -18.44
CA ALA A 17 5.43 -26.10 -17.44
C ALA A 17 4.01 -26.53 -17.83
N ASP A 18 3.19 -25.60 -18.31
CA ASP A 18 1.79 -25.84 -18.68
C ASP A 18 1.65 -26.79 -19.87
N THR A 19 2.60 -26.72 -20.81
CA THR A 19 2.64 -27.62 -21.97
C THR A 19 3.38 -28.93 -21.70
N ALA A 20 4.03 -29.10 -20.55
CA ALA A 20 4.92 -30.25 -20.30
C ALA A 20 4.22 -31.62 -20.34
N LYS A 21 2.92 -31.67 -20.01
CA LYS A 21 2.11 -32.90 -19.99
C LYS A 21 1.19 -33.06 -21.21
N LYS A 22 1.25 -32.14 -22.17
CA LYS A 22 0.43 -32.19 -23.38
C LYS A 22 1.04 -33.14 -24.41
N ASN A 23 0.27 -33.41 -25.46
CA ASN A 23 0.65 -34.20 -26.62
C ASN A 23 0.06 -33.53 -27.88
N PHE A 24 0.27 -34.12 -29.06
CA PHE A 24 -0.24 -33.59 -30.32
C PHE A 24 -1.78 -33.55 -30.45
N GLY A 25 -2.53 -33.96 -29.42
CA GLY A 25 -4.00 -33.94 -29.42
C GLY A 25 -4.65 -35.04 -30.27
N GLY A 26 -3.86 -35.91 -30.90
CA GLY A 26 -4.31 -37.03 -31.73
C GLY A 26 -4.41 -38.35 -30.96
N GLY A 27 -5.46 -39.13 -31.24
CA GLY A 27 -5.80 -40.37 -30.53
C GLY A 27 -4.81 -41.53 -30.62
N ASN A 28 -3.70 -41.39 -31.38
CA ASN A 28 -2.64 -42.40 -31.50
C ASN A 28 -1.25 -41.80 -31.32
N THR A 29 -0.97 -41.31 -30.10
CA THR A 29 0.31 -40.69 -29.71
C THR A 29 1.54 -41.56 -30.01
N ALA A 30 1.41 -42.90 -29.92
CA ALA A 30 2.50 -43.83 -30.21
C ALA A 30 2.85 -43.99 -31.71
N TRP A 31 1.90 -43.72 -32.61
CA TRP A 31 2.16 -43.69 -34.06
C TRP A 31 2.76 -42.35 -34.48
N GLU A 32 2.28 -41.26 -33.87
CA GLU A 32 2.77 -39.90 -34.10
C GLU A 32 4.23 -39.76 -33.64
N GLU A 33 4.60 -40.23 -32.45
CA GLU A 33 5.99 -40.17 -31.95
C GLU A 33 6.98 -41.06 -32.72
N LYS A 34 6.50 -42.06 -33.47
CA LYS A 34 7.34 -42.92 -34.32
C LYS A 34 7.63 -42.32 -35.68
N THR A 35 6.80 -41.36 -36.11
CA THR A 35 6.80 -40.79 -37.46
C THR A 35 7.16 -39.30 -37.45
N LEU A 36 6.94 -38.62 -36.32
CA LEU A 36 7.25 -37.21 -36.05
C LEU A 36 8.26 -37.07 -34.89
N SER A 37 8.88 -35.90 -34.78
CA SER A 37 9.65 -35.52 -33.59
C SER A 37 8.77 -35.50 -32.34
N LYS A 38 9.36 -35.72 -31.15
CA LYS A 38 8.64 -35.67 -29.86
C LYS A 38 7.92 -34.33 -29.68
N TYR A 39 6.70 -34.35 -29.13
CA TYR A 39 5.93 -33.14 -28.79
C TYR A 39 6.74 -32.17 -27.93
N GLU A 40 7.54 -32.71 -26.99
CA GLU A 40 8.40 -31.92 -26.10
C GLU A 40 9.33 -30.94 -26.83
N SER A 41 9.81 -31.29 -28.03
CA SER A 41 10.73 -30.50 -28.85
C SER A 41 10.14 -30.09 -30.19
N SER A 42 8.81 -30.18 -30.34
CA SER A 42 8.12 -29.85 -31.60
C SER A 42 7.93 -28.34 -31.76
N GLU A 43 7.69 -27.92 -32.99
CA GLU A 43 7.27 -26.55 -33.33
C GLU A 43 5.87 -26.24 -32.79
N ILE A 44 4.96 -27.22 -32.81
CA ILE A 44 3.60 -27.08 -32.27
C ILE A 44 3.64 -26.66 -30.79
N ARG A 45 4.48 -27.30 -29.98
CA ARG A 45 4.63 -26.93 -28.57
C ARG A 45 5.20 -25.52 -28.42
N LEU A 46 6.12 -25.10 -29.30
CA LEU A 46 6.67 -23.76 -29.26
C LEU A 46 5.60 -22.71 -29.56
N VAL A 47 4.80 -22.91 -30.61
CA VAL A 47 3.71 -22.01 -31.00
C VAL A 47 2.68 -21.90 -29.86
N GLU A 48 2.26 -23.03 -29.27
CA GLU A 48 1.36 -23.01 -28.11
C GLU A 48 1.89 -22.19 -26.93
N ILE A 49 3.22 -22.22 -26.70
CA ILE A 49 3.84 -21.40 -25.66
C ILE A 49 3.78 -19.93 -26.06
N ILE A 50 4.21 -19.60 -27.28
CA ILE A 50 4.31 -18.24 -27.80
C ILE A 50 2.95 -17.53 -27.80
N GLU A 51 1.89 -18.20 -28.27
CA GLU A 51 0.52 -17.67 -28.31
C GLU A 51 -0.02 -17.28 -26.92
N ASN A 52 0.49 -17.90 -25.85
CA ASN A 52 0.06 -17.63 -24.49
C ASN A 52 1.05 -16.75 -23.71
N LEU A 53 2.13 -16.24 -24.34
CA LEU A 53 3.08 -15.34 -23.67
C LEU A 53 2.44 -13.97 -23.39
N CYS A 54 1.75 -13.41 -24.38
CA CYS A 54 1.23 -12.05 -24.32
C CYS A 54 -0.30 -12.04 -24.36
N ASP A 55 -0.91 -11.19 -23.54
CA ASP A 55 -2.33 -10.88 -23.69
C ASP A 55 -2.56 -10.17 -25.03
N SER A 56 -3.67 -10.48 -25.71
CA SER A 56 -3.98 -9.89 -27.03
C SER A 56 -4.12 -8.36 -27.01
N SER A 57 -4.38 -7.77 -25.84
CA SER A 57 -4.41 -6.32 -25.63
C SER A 57 -3.04 -5.68 -25.39
N ASN A 58 -2.00 -6.46 -25.12
CA ASN A 58 -0.66 -5.95 -24.81
C ASN A 58 0.18 -5.80 -26.08
N PHE A 59 0.01 -4.68 -26.79
CA PHE A 59 0.68 -4.43 -28.07
C PHE A 59 2.22 -4.49 -27.99
N GLU A 60 2.82 -3.93 -26.93
CA GLU A 60 4.28 -3.90 -26.75
C GLU A 60 4.86 -5.32 -26.60
N CYS A 61 4.20 -6.17 -25.82
CA CYS A 61 4.60 -7.57 -25.65
C CYS A 61 4.49 -8.34 -26.98
N ASN A 62 3.36 -8.19 -27.69
CA ASN A 62 3.16 -8.89 -28.96
C ASN A 62 4.18 -8.45 -30.03
N ASN A 63 4.44 -7.14 -30.17
CA ASN A 63 5.46 -6.63 -31.09
C ASN A 63 6.86 -7.17 -30.75
N MET A 64 7.19 -7.27 -29.46
CA MET A 64 8.46 -7.85 -29.00
C MET A 64 8.59 -9.35 -29.36
N VAL A 65 7.51 -10.12 -29.22
CA VAL A 65 7.49 -11.53 -29.65
C VAL A 65 7.73 -11.64 -31.15
N GLU A 66 7.02 -10.84 -31.95
CA GLU A 66 7.15 -10.83 -33.41
C GLU A 66 8.57 -10.45 -33.87
N GLU A 67 9.15 -9.38 -33.31
CA GLU A 67 10.49 -8.91 -33.65
C GLU A 67 11.60 -9.94 -33.36
N HIS A 68 11.37 -10.83 -32.40
CA HIS A 68 12.38 -11.77 -31.90
C HIS A 68 12.04 -13.25 -32.06
N GLU A 69 11.01 -13.57 -32.85
CA GLU A 69 10.58 -14.94 -33.15
C GLU A 69 11.75 -15.82 -33.62
N GLU A 70 12.56 -15.32 -34.57
CA GLU A 70 13.71 -16.05 -35.10
C GLU A 70 14.74 -16.43 -34.02
N HIS A 71 14.95 -15.56 -33.03
CA HIS A 71 15.86 -15.82 -31.92
C HIS A 71 15.30 -16.92 -31.00
N ILE A 72 14.00 -16.85 -30.70
CA ILE A 72 13.29 -17.81 -29.85
C ILE A 72 13.27 -19.20 -30.52
N GLU A 73 12.98 -19.28 -31.81
CA GLU A 73 13.02 -20.53 -32.58
C GLU A 73 14.43 -21.13 -32.62
N LYS A 74 15.43 -20.31 -32.96
CA LYS A 74 16.84 -20.75 -32.97
C LYS A 74 17.24 -21.28 -31.61
N TRP A 75 16.80 -20.64 -30.53
CA TRP A 75 17.02 -21.14 -29.19
C TRP A 75 16.34 -22.48 -28.97
N TRP A 76 15.04 -22.57 -29.23
CA TRP A 76 14.24 -23.76 -29.01
C TRP A 76 14.80 -25.00 -29.70
N PHE A 77 15.14 -24.87 -30.99
CA PHE A 77 15.57 -26.00 -31.81
C PHE A 77 17.05 -26.33 -31.71
N LYS A 78 17.93 -25.35 -31.46
CA LYS A 78 19.38 -25.54 -31.58
C LYS A 78 20.17 -25.27 -30.29
N LEU A 79 19.70 -24.38 -29.42
CA LEU A 79 20.54 -23.86 -28.32
C LEU A 79 20.01 -24.19 -26.93
N LYS A 80 18.74 -24.56 -26.77
CA LYS A 80 18.08 -24.84 -25.48
C LYS A 80 18.83 -25.83 -24.58
N LYS A 81 19.47 -26.85 -25.13
CA LYS A 81 20.28 -27.81 -24.34
C LYS A 81 21.58 -27.20 -23.83
N LYS A 82 22.17 -26.28 -24.58
CA LYS A 82 23.44 -25.62 -24.23
C LYS A 82 23.21 -24.42 -23.32
N TYR A 83 22.10 -23.71 -23.52
CA TYR A 83 21.71 -22.52 -22.77
C TYR A 83 20.27 -22.70 -22.27
N PRO A 84 20.06 -23.44 -21.17
CA PRO A 84 18.71 -23.76 -20.68
C PRO A 84 17.99 -22.56 -20.08
N ASP A 85 18.72 -21.53 -19.64
CA ASP A 85 18.14 -20.30 -19.14
C ASP A 85 17.91 -19.32 -20.30
N LEU A 86 16.64 -19.20 -20.71
CA LEU A 86 16.24 -18.30 -21.79
C LEU A 86 16.49 -16.83 -21.42
N PHE A 87 16.27 -16.44 -20.17
CA PHE A 87 16.47 -15.03 -19.75
C PHE A 87 17.94 -14.63 -19.87
N GLN A 88 18.84 -15.48 -19.36
CA GLN A 88 20.28 -15.26 -19.46
C GLN A 88 20.73 -15.19 -20.92
N TRP A 89 20.37 -16.18 -21.73
CA TRP A 89 20.84 -16.25 -23.11
C TRP A 89 20.22 -15.18 -24.00
N PHE A 90 18.89 -14.99 -23.93
CA PHE A 90 18.18 -14.07 -24.80
C PHE A 90 18.35 -12.63 -24.33
N CYS A 91 17.83 -12.30 -23.15
CA CYS A 91 17.70 -10.91 -22.73
C CYS A 91 19.03 -10.26 -22.32
N ILE A 92 19.90 -11.00 -21.63
CA ILE A 92 21.18 -10.48 -21.14
C ILE A 92 22.27 -10.57 -22.21
N GLU A 93 22.44 -11.74 -22.84
CA GLU A 93 23.57 -12.02 -23.73
C GLU A 93 23.30 -11.76 -25.21
N THR A 94 22.07 -11.94 -25.71
CA THR A 94 21.78 -11.86 -27.15
C THR A 94 21.30 -10.48 -27.58
N ILE A 95 20.30 -9.92 -26.88
CA ILE A 95 19.74 -8.60 -27.20
C ILE A 95 20.27 -7.50 -26.27
N GLU A 96 20.99 -7.86 -25.21
CA GLU A 96 21.68 -6.95 -24.28
C GLU A 96 20.81 -5.85 -23.66
N VAL A 97 19.51 -6.10 -23.45
CA VAL A 97 18.60 -5.11 -22.86
C VAL A 97 18.32 -5.34 -21.37
N CYS A 98 18.60 -6.56 -20.87
CA CYS A 98 18.49 -6.90 -19.45
C CYS A 98 19.86 -6.94 -18.75
N CYS A 99 19.79 -6.86 -17.42
CA CYS A 99 20.88 -7.18 -16.50
C CYS A 99 20.45 -8.31 -15.53
N PRO A 100 21.42 -9.02 -14.91
CA PRO A 100 21.12 -9.90 -13.78
C PRO A 100 20.40 -9.15 -12.64
N ALA A 101 19.60 -9.87 -11.85
CA ALA A 101 18.95 -9.28 -10.69
C ALA A 101 19.97 -8.66 -9.71
N GLY A 102 19.63 -7.51 -9.15
CA GLY A 102 20.46 -6.69 -8.28
C GLY A 102 21.59 -5.95 -8.99
N THR A 103 21.50 -5.80 -10.30
CA THR A 103 22.47 -5.03 -11.09
C THR A 103 21.76 -4.07 -12.05
N TYR A 104 22.43 -2.98 -12.44
CA TYR A 104 21.84 -1.88 -13.19
C TYR A 104 22.83 -1.23 -14.17
N GLY A 105 22.30 -0.39 -15.06
CA GLY A 105 23.10 0.43 -15.96
C GLY A 105 23.72 -0.34 -17.13
N PRO A 106 24.45 0.35 -18.02
CA PRO A 106 24.96 -0.24 -19.27
C PRO A 106 25.91 -1.41 -19.03
N ASP A 107 26.68 -1.37 -17.94
CA ASP A 107 27.67 -2.38 -17.57
C ASP A 107 27.13 -3.42 -16.56
N CYS A 108 25.85 -3.36 -16.19
CA CYS A 108 25.25 -4.20 -15.15
C CYS A 108 26.06 -4.17 -13.83
N LEU A 109 26.29 -2.96 -13.30
CA LEU A 109 26.96 -2.75 -12.02
C LEU A 109 26.05 -3.19 -10.88
N ALA A 110 26.63 -3.67 -9.77
CA ALA A 110 25.84 -4.05 -8.60
C ALA A 110 25.13 -2.84 -7.98
N CYS A 111 23.86 -2.99 -7.64
CA CYS A 111 23.10 -2.02 -6.86
C CYS A 111 23.78 -1.71 -5.52
N HIS A 112 23.46 -0.56 -4.94
CA HIS A 112 23.84 -0.26 -3.54
C HIS A 112 23.39 -1.39 -2.62
N GLY A 113 24.24 -1.82 -1.69
CA GLY A 113 23.99 -2.99 -0.83
C GLY A 113 24.29 -4.35 -1.47
N GLY A 114 24.69 -4.39 -2.74
CA GLY A 114 25.08 -5.58 -3.47
C GLY A 114 23.95 -6.19 -4.30
N SER A 115 24.29 -7.16 -5.16
CA SER A 115 23.34 -7.79 -6.08
C SER A 115 22.45 -8.86 -5.44
N GLU A 116 22.91 -9.51 -4.37
CA GLU A 116 22.09 -10.52 -3.67
C GLU A 116 20.96 -9.89 -2.85
N ARG A 117 21.22 -8.70 -2.29
CA ARG A 117 20.27 -7.96 -1.45
C ARG A 117 20.37 -6.46 -1.74
N PRO A 118 19.86 -6.00 -2.90
CA PRO A 118 19.83 -4.57 -3.24
C PRO A 118 19.20 -3.76 -2.12
N CYS A 119 19.78 -2.60 -1.83
CA CYS A 119 19.38 -1.71 -0.74
C CYS A 119 19.31 -2.41 0.62
N HIS A 120 20.18 -3.41 0.84
CA HIS A 120 20.22 -4.28 2.00
C HIS A 120 18.91 -5.06 2.28
N GLY A 121 18.01 -5.12 1.29
CA GLY A 121 16.65 -5.67 1.42
C GLY A 121 15.65 -4.71 2.08
N ASN A 122 16.03 -3.45 2.30
CA ASN A 122 15.22 -2.42 2.97
C ASN A 122 14.71 -1.33 2.01
N GLY A 123 14.79 -1.58 0.70
CA GLY A 123 14.36 -0.65 -0.33
C GLY A 123 14.39 -1.27 -1.72
N HIS A 124 14.12 -0.44 -2.73
CA HIS A 124 14.18 -0.79 -4.13
C HIS A 124 15.33 -0.06 -4.83
N CYS A 125 16.06 -0.78 -5.67
CA CYS A 125 17.18 -0.22 -6.46
C CYS A 125 16.65 0.35 -7.78
N ASP A 126 17.05 1.58 -8.09
CA ASP A 126 16.76 2.20 -9.38
C ASP A 126 17.51 1.49 -10.51
N GLY A 127 16.75 0.99 -11.48
CA GLY A 127 17.27 0.25 -12.63
C GLY A 127 17.57 -1.23 -12.37
N ASP A 128 17.11 -1.80 -11.25
CA ASP A 128 17.31 -3.22 -10.92
C ASP A 128 16.91 -4.17 -12.07
N GLY A 129 17.87 -4.95 -12.57
CA GLY A 129 17.70 -5.89 -13.67
C GLY A 129 17.65 -5.24 -15.06
N THR A 130 17.92 -3.94 -15.15
CA THR A 130 17.81 -3.16 -16.41
C THR A 130 19.15 -2.55 -16.80
N ARG A 131 19.30 -2.23 -18.09
CA ARG A 131 20.46 -1.47 -18.60
C ARG A 131 20.40 0.04 -18.31
N GLY A 132 19.32 0.50 -17.67
CA GLY A 132 19.12 1.87 -17.25
C GLY A 132 19.30 2.05 -15.75
N GLY A 133 18.93 3.23 -15.27
CA GLY A 133 18.96 3.61 -13.86
C GLY A 133 20.34 4.01 -13.34
N ASP A 134 20.35 4.53 -12.11
CA ASP A 134 21.55 5.02 -11.42
C ASP A 134 21.98 4.18 -10.21
N GLY A 135 21.20 3.14 -9.86
CA GLY A 135 21.48 2.22 -8.77
C GLY A 135 21.19 2.76 -7.39
N SER A 136 20.59 3.95 -7.30
CA SER A 136 20.18 4.56 -6.05
C SER A 136 19.05 3.78 -5.38
N CYS A 137 18.93 3.95 -4.06
CA CYS A 137 17.95 3.22 -3.27
C CYS A 137 16.74 4.08 -2.90
N SER A 138 15.56 3.60 -3.27
CA SER A 138 14.28 4.08 -2.75
C SER A 138 13.88 3.25 -1.54
N CYS A 139 14.09 3.79 -0.34
CA CYS A 139 13.89 3.05 0.91
C CYS A 139 12.42 2.80 1.26
N ASN A 140 12.16 1.67 1.94
CA ASN A 140 10.89 1.43 2.61
C ASN A 140 10.65 2.49 3.69
N LYS A 141 9.38 2.74 4.06
CA LYS A 141 9.00 3.86 4.94
C LYS A 141 9.77 3.92 6.28
N GLU A 142 10.18 2.76 6.80
CA GLU A 142 10.88 2.62 8.07
C GLU A 142 12.38 2.98 7.98
N TYR A 143 12.91 3.07 6.77
CA TYR A 143 14.34 3.21 6.50
C TYR A 143 14.64 4.47 5.69
N THR A 144 15.86 4.96 5.85
CA THR A 144 16.39 6.15 5.16
C THR A 144 17.90 6.03 4.94
N GLY A 145 18.47 7.03 4.26
CA GLY A 145 19.87 7.07 3.84
C GLY A 145 20.14 6.30 2.54
N ASP A 146 21.34 6.49 1.99
CA ASP A 146 21.73 6.01 0.65
C ASP A 146 21.70 4.48 0.50
N PHE A 147 21.79 3.75 1.61
CA PHE A 147 21.81 2.29 1.69
C PHE A 147 20.58 1.71 2.40
N CYS A 148 19.61 2.53 2.81
CA CYS A 148 18.43 2.08 3.60
C CYS A 148 18.80 1.30 4.88
N LEU A 149 19.88 1.71 5.54
CA LEU A 149 20.34 1.12 6.81
C LEU A 149 20.00 1.98 8.02
N ASP A 150 19.63 3.24 7.81
CA ASP A 150 19.27 4.14 8.90
C ASP A 150 17.75 4.14 9.09
N CYS A 151 17.29 4.36 10.32
CA CYS A 151 15.87 4.38 10.60
C CYS A 151 15.28 5.77 10.34
N SER A 152 14.15 5.79 9.65
CA SER A 152 13.37 7.01 9.43
C SER A 152 12.86 7.58 10.75
N ASN A 153 12.49 8.87 10.74
CA ASN A 153 11.84 9.51 11.88
C ASN A 153 10.58 8.72 12.30
N GLY A 154 10.42 8.51 13.61
CA GLY A 154 9.37 7.65 14.17
C GLY A 154 9.74 6.16 14.22
N TYR A 155 10.98 5.79 13.86
CA TYR A 155 11.51 4.44 14.03
C TYR A 155 12.87 4.49 14.75
N PHE A 156 13.20 3.42 15.46
CA PHE A 156 14.50 3.21 16.09
C PHE A 156 15.09 1.85 15.68
N SER A 157 16.42 1.75 15.73
CA SER A 157 17.11 0.52 15.38
C SER A 157 17.15 -0.43 16.58
N THR A 158 16.61 -1.63 16.42
CA THR A 158 16.73 -2.71 17.43
C THR A 158 17.95 -3.58 17.19
N LEU A 159 18.39 -3.69 15.93
CA LEU A 159 19.58 -4.40 15.51
C LEU A 159 20.20 -3.64 14.35
N ARG A 160 21.51 -3.35 14.44
CA ARG A 160 22.28 -2.76 13.34
C ARG A 160 23.66 -3.37 13.26
N ASN A 161 24.02 -3.81 12.07
CA ASN A 161 25.39 -4.10 11.67
C ASN A 161 25.67 -3.41 10.31
N GLU A 162 26.81 -3.71 9.69
CA GLU A 162 27.22 -3.09 8.42
C GLU A 162 26.29 -3.44 7.24
N THR A 163 25.54 -4.55 7.31
CA THR A 163 24.75 -5.08 6.18
C THR A 163 23.27 -5.29 6.48
N HIS A 164 22.84 -5.08 7.73
CA HIS A 164 21.50 -5.38 8.22
C HIS A 164 21.13 -4.35 9.29
N SER A 165 19.98 -3.72 9.08
CA SER A 165 19.31 -2.88 10.07
C SER A 165 17.87 -3.33 10.23
N VAL A 166 17.39 -3.38 11.47
CA VAL A 166 15.99 -3.65 11.81
C VAL A 166 15.41 -2.43 12.48
N CYS A 167 14.55 -1.71 11.76
CA CYS A 167 13.88 -0.51 12.26
C CYS A 167 12.50 -0.85 12.81
N THR A 168 12.24 -0.44 14.05
CA THR A 168 10.99 -0.68 14.78
C THR A 168 10.33 0.64 15.11
N ALA A 169 9.00 0.71 15.03
CA ALA A 169 8.27 1.94 15.29
C ALA A 169 8.47 2.42 16.74
N CYS A 170 8.62 3.73 16.90
CA CYS A 170 8.59 4.40 18.18
C CYS A 170 7.20 4.33 18.81
N HIS A 171 7.11 4.62 20.10
CA HIS A 171 5.83 4.92 20.73
C HIS A 171 5.13 6.09 20.02
N THR A 172 3.79 6.10 19.98
CA THR A 172 2.98 7.12 19.28
C THR A 172 3.22 8.55 19.77
N ALA A 173 3.68 8.67 21.00
CA ALA A 173 4.06 9.91 21.67
C ALA A 173 5.41 10.49 21.19
N CYS A 174 6.27 9.67 20.60
CA CYS A 174 7.62 10.08 20.22
C CYS A 174 7.66 10.57 18.77
N LYS A 175 8.42 11.65 18.54
CA LYS A 175 8.87 12.03 17.20
C LYS A 175 10.13 11.25 16.81
N THR A 176 11.05 11.11 17.75
CA THR A 176 12.30 10.34 17.66
C THR A 176 12.47 9.52 18.94
N CYS A 177 13.06 8.34 18.87
CA CYS A 177 13.18 7.46 20.03
C CYS A 177 14.42 6.55 19.97
N THR A 178 14.77 5.99 21.12
CA THR A 178 15.79 4.94 21.27
C THR A 178 15.19 3.59 21.67
N GLY A 179 13.86 3.52 21.77
CA GLY A 179 13.11 2.37 22.26
C GLY A 179 11.62 2.52 21.98
N SER A 180 10.84 1.50 22.32
CA SER A 180 9.41 1.42 22.00
C SER A 180 8.50 2.03 23.07
N SER A 181 9.04 2.46 24.21
CA SER A 181 8.27 3.07 25.30
C SER A 181 8.10 4.58 25.11
N ASN A 182 7.06 5.15 25.73
CA ASN A 182 6.89 6.60 25.83
C ASN A 182 7.97 7.30 26.69
N LYS A 183 8.79 6.53 27.41
CA LYS A 183 9.98 7.00 28.15
C LYS A 183 11.24 7.05 27.29
N ASP A 184 11.25 6.31 26.18
CA ASP A 184 12.42 6.21 25.29
C ASP A 184 12.41 7.30 24.20
N CYS A 185 11.49 8.27 24.30
CA CYS A 185 11.42 9.38 23.37
C CYS A 185 12.60 10.35 23.59
N GLN A 186 13.34 10.61 22.52
CA GLN A 186 14.30 11.70 22.50
C GLN A 186 13.55 13.02 22.40
N ASP A 187 12.69 13.13 21.37
CA ASP A 187 11.76 14.24 21.18
C ASP A 187 10.30 13.77 21.23
N CYS A 188 9.44 14.53 21.91
CA CYS A 188 8.00 14.30 21.88
C CYS A 188 7.40 14.79 20.56
N LYS A 189 6.34 14.11 20.11
CA LYS A 189 5.56 14.53 18.96
C LYS A 189 4.77 15.80 19.28
N GLU A 190 4.34 16.53 18.24
CA GLU A 190 3.44 17.67 18.42
C GLU A 190 2.15 17.25 19.14
N GLY A 191 1.69 18.06 20.09
CA GLY A 191 0.60 17.70 21.01
C GLY A 191 1.03 16.86 22.20
N TRP A 192 2.33 16.58 22.36
CA TRP A 192 2.90 15.86 23.50
C TRP A 192 4.00 16.69 24.15
N ILE A 193 4.18 16.53 25.46
CA ILE A 193 5.21 17.20 26.24
C ILE A 193 5.99 16.19 27.08
N LYS A 194 7.24 16.55 27.42
CA LYS A 194 8.07 15.74 28.29
C LYS A 194 7.84 16.17 29.73
N ASN A 195 7.37 15.26 30.58
CA ASN A 195 7.14 15.53 32.00
C ASN A 195 8.45 15.41 32.81
N GLU A 196 8.36 15.60 34.14
CA GLU A 196 9.53 15.55 35.06
C GLU A 196 10.25 14.19 35.04
N GLU A 197 9.54 13.10 34.74
CA GLU A 197 10.09 11.75 34.61
C GLU A 197 10.66 11.46 33.21
N SER A 198 10.80 12.47 32.36
CA SER A 198 11.23 12.31 30.97
C SER A 198 10.29 11.45 30.09
N VAL A 199 9.02 11.36 30.46
CA VAL A 199 8.00 10.63 29.71
C VAL A 199 7.23 11.59 28.80
N CYS A 200 7.01 11.22 27.54
CA CYS A 200 6.12 11.98 26.67
C CYS A 200 4.65 11.67 27.00
N VAL A 201 3.94 12.70 27.44
CA VAL A 201 2.51 12.66 27.80
C VAL A 201 1.72 13.61 26.91
N ALA A 202 0.49 13.22 26.57
CA ALA A 202 -0.36 14.00 25.67
C ALA A 202 -0.85 15.28 26.37
N CYS A 203 -0.95 16.37 25.62
CA CYS A 203 -1.73 17.51 26.05
C CYS A 203 -3.21 17.12 26.14
N ASP A 204 -3.95 17.83 27.00
CA ASP A 204 -5.40 17.69 27.06
C ASP A 204 -6.04 18.06 25.72
N ALA A 205 -7.13 17.39 25.35
CA ALA A 205 -7.82 17.62 24.08
C ALA A 205 -8.37 19.05 23.95
N SER A 206 -8.60 19.72 25.08
CA SER A 206 -9.00 21.13 25.14
C SER A 206 -7.86 22.12 24.85
N CYS A 207 -6.61 21.67 24.62
CA CYS A 207 -5.45 22.53 24.43
C CYS A 207 -4.91 22.56 23.00
N ILE A 208 -4.52 23.73 22.51
CA ILE A 208 -3.55 23.89 21.41
C ILE A 208 -2.17 24.11 22.04
N GLY A 209 -1.52 22.99 22.36
CA GLY A 209 -0.25 22.94 23.09
C GLY A 209 -0.41 23.17 24.59
N CYS A 210 0.48 22.58 25.37
CA CYS A 210 0.42 22.59 26.83
C CYS A 210 1.80 22.81 27.46
N THR A 211 1.82 23.12 28.75
CA THR A 211 3.03 23.19 29.60
C THR A 211 3.07 22.07 30.64
N GLY A 212 1.97 21.33 30.79
CA GLY A 212 1.79 20.25 31.73
C GLY A 212 0.59 19.38 31.34
N GLU A 213 0.30 18.38 32.17
CA GLU A 213 -0.87 17.52 32.00
C GLU A 213 -2.14 18.25 32.48
N GLY A 214 -3.27 17.99 31.79
CA GLY A 214 -4.59 18.54 32.15
C GLY A 214 -4.96 19.86 31.47
N SER A 215 -6.25 20.20 31.54
CA SER A 215 -6.82 21.39 30.90
C SER A 215 -6.46 22.72 31.57
N ASP A 216 -5.89 22.70 32.78
CA ASP A 216 -5.37 23.90 33.47
C ASP A 216 -3.94 24.27 33.05
N LYS A 217 -3.30 23.44 32.23
CA LYS A 217 -1.94 23.64 31.72
C LYS A 217 -1.90 23.88 30.22
N CYS A 218 -3.01 24.28 29.61
CA CYS A 218 -3.04 24.68 28.22
C CYS A 218 -2.28 26.00 28.00
N LYS A 219 -1.52 26.08 26.90
CA LYS A 219 -0.96 27.36 26.43
C LYS A 219 -2.06 28.24 25.85
N THR A 220 -2.92 27.61 25.05
CA THR A 220 -4.09 28.22 24.41
C THR A 220 -5.21 27.17 24.38
N CYS A 221 -6.46 27.57 24.59
CA CYS A 221 -7.59 26.67 24.44
C CYS A 221 -7.82 26.34 22.95
N ALA A 222 -8.18 25.09 22.68
CA ALA A 222 -8.60 24.65 21.37
C ALA A 222 -9.92 25.30 20.95
N SER A 223 -10.20 25.29 19.64
CA SER A 223 -11.49 25.75 19.12
C SER A 223 -12.64 24.95 19.76
N GLY A 224 -13.73 25.63 20.11
CA GLY A 224 -14.83 25.03 20.88
C GLY A 224 -14.58 24.99 22.39
N TYR A 225 -13.44 25.50 22.88
CA TYR A 225 -13.13 25.61 24.30
C TYR A 225 -12.84 27.06 24.69
N MET A 226 -13.20 27.42 25.91
CA MET A 226 -12.94 28.73 26.50
C MET A 226 -12.23 28.61 27.84
N LYS A 227 -11.42 29.63 28.17
CA LYS A 227 -10.65 29.66 29.41
C LYS A 227 -11.54 30.14 30.56
N GLU A 228 -11.85 29.25 31.49
CA GLU A 228 -12.59 29.50 32.74
C GLU A 228 -11.77 29.03 33.93
N ASP A 229 -11.53 29.89 34.92
CA ASP A 229 -10.75 29.57 36.12
C ASP A 229 -9.39 28.90 35.82
N GLU A 230 -8.66 29.45 34.84
CA GLU A 230 -7.39 28.93 34.32
C GLU A 230 -7.46 27.58 33.61
N LYS A 231 -8.65 27.01 33.42
CA LYS A 231 -8.89 25.75 32.71
C LYS A 231 -9.54 26.00 31.36
N CYS A 232 -9.16 25.23 30.36
CA CYS A 232 -9.94 25.15 29.14
C CYS A 232 -11.17 24.26 29.39
N THR A 233 -12.34 24.85 29.20
CA THR A 233 -13.65 24.24 29.40
C THR A 233 -14.41 24.28 28.09
N ASP A 234 -15.21 23.26 27.87
CA ASP A 234 -16.01 23.11 26.66
C ASP A 234 -17.05 24.24 26.56
N VAL A 235 -17.15 24.86 25.39
CA VAL A 235 -18.19 25.86 25.12
C VAL A 235 -19.44 25.10 24.74
N ASP A 236 -20.50 25.20 25.56
CA ASP A 236 -21.77 24.60 25.19
C ASP A 236 -22.49 25.46 24.16
N GLU A 237 -22.27 25.19 22.87
CA GLU A 237 -22.84 25.99 21.80
C GLU A 237 -24.37 25.86 21.70
N CYS A 238 -24.96 24.79 22.25
CA CYS A 238 -26.41 24.61 22.30
C CYS A 238 -27.08 25.55 23.28
N ASN A 239 -26.35 26.01 24.30
CA ASN A 239 -26.82 26.94 25.31
C ASN A 239 -26.48 28.41 25.01
N LEU A 240 -25.88 28.70 23.85
CA LEU A 240 -25.60 30.06 23.43
C LEU A 240 -26.87 30.80 22.98
N PRO A 241 -26.91 32.14 23.11
CA PRO A 241 -28.07 32.94 22.68
C PRO A 241 -28.36 32.84 21.19
N GLU A 242 -27.33 32.63 20.37
CA GLU A 242 -27.44 32.41 18.94
C GLU A 242 -27.61 30.91 18.66
N LYS A 243 -28.75 30.52 18.08
CA LYS A 243 -29.03 29.11 17.77
C LYS A 243 -28.11 28.61 16.68
N VAL A 244 -27.29 27.62 17.01
CA VAL A 244 -26.38 26.96 16.06
C VAL A 244 -27.07 25.96 15.13
N CYS A 245 -28.13 25.30 15.61
CA CYS A 245 -28.98 24.45 14.78
C CYS A 245 -30.14 25.28 14.22
N VAL A 246 -30.07 25.58 12.93
CA VAL A 246 -31.00 26.50 12.23
C VAL A 246 -32.09 25.78 11.42
N LYS A 247 -31.93 24.49 11.15
CA LYS A 247 -32.92 23.72 10.37
C LYS A 247 -34.09 23.31 11.26
N GLU A 248 -35.26 23.15 10.65
CA GLU A 248 -36.47 22.71 11.37
C GLU A 248 -36.33 21.26 11.86
N ASN A 249 -36.97 20.97 13.00
CA ASN A 249 -37.03 19.65 13.63
C ASN A 249 -35.64 19.07 13.96
N GLN A 250 -34.71 19.94 14.37
CA GLN A 250 -33.40 19.56 14.89
C GLN A 250 -33.24 19.94 16.35
N ASP A 251 -32.68 19.02 17.12
CA ASP A 251 -32.20 19.25 18.47
C ASP A 251 -30.67 19.38 18.47
N CYS A 252 -30.19 20.32 19.27
CA CYS A 252 -28.76 20.52 19.46
C CYS A 252 -28.25 19.62 20.58
N VAL A 253 -27.17 18.89 20.31
CA VAL A 253 -26.46 18.04 21.27
C VAL A 253 -25.03 18.56 21.41
N ASN A 254 -24.69 19.06 22.60
CA ASN A 254 -23.34 19.52 22.90
C ASN A 254 -22.34 18.34 22.92
N THR A 255 -21.13 18.53 22.39
CA THR A 255 -20.07 17.53 22.37
C THR A 255 -18.72 18.16 22.73
N SER A 256 -17.75 17.42 23.24
CA SER A 256 -16.47 18.05 23.62
C SER A 256 -15.75 18.69 22.43
N GLY A 257 -15.64 20.00 22.44
CA GLY A 257 -15.05 20.87 21.42
C GLY A 257 -15.97 21.22 20.25
N SER A 258 -17.26 20.84 20.27
CA SER A 258 -18.19 21.10 19.18
C SER A 258 -19.65 20.78 19.54
N TYR A 259 -20.56 20.82 18.57
CA TYR A 259 -21.93 20.38 18.76
C TYR A 259 -22.39 19.55 17.56
N LYS A 260 -23.49 18.80 17.74
CA LYS A 260 -24.18 18.10 16.67
C LYS A 260 -25.64 18.48 16.65
N CYS A 261 -26.16 18.81 15.47
CA CYS A 261 -27.59 18.93 15.26
C CYS A 261 -28.12 17.58 14.81
N VAL A 262 -28.95 16.97 15.65
CA VAL A 262 -29.62 15.69 15.36
C VAL A 262 -31.09 15.94 15.11
N CYS A 263 -31.74 15.06 14.36
CA CYS A 263 -33.19 15.17 14.20
C CYS A 263 -33.89 14.94 15.54
N SER A 264 -34.90 15.75 15.81
CA SER A 264 -35.74 15.61 17.01
C SER A 264 -36.46 14.27 17.03
N ASP A 265 -36.89 13.85 18.22
CA ASP A 265 -37.62 12.59 18.40
C ASP A 265 -38.81 12.50 17.42
N GLY A 266 -38.91 11.38 16.69
CA GLY A 266 -39.91 11.15 15.64
C GLY A 266 -39.52 11.59 14.22
N PHE A 267 -38.33 12.18 14.04
CA PHE A 267 -37.78 12.59 12.76
C PHE A 267 -36.47 11.85 12.44
N GLU A 268 -36.24 11.60 11.14
CA GLU A 268 -35.01 10.99 10.63
C GLU A 268 -34.34 11.90 9.60
N GLU A 269 -33.01 11.81 9.50
CA GLU A 269 -32.25 12.59 8.54
C GLU A 269 -32.43 12.02 7.12
N ASN A 270 -32.89 12.86 6.20
CA ASN A 270 -32.97 12.57 4.78
C ASN A 270 -32.41 13.74 3.98
N ASP A 271 -31.32 13.51 3.24
CA ASP A 271 -30.58 14.54 2.48
C ASP A 271 -30.31 15.82 3.27
N GLY A 272 -29.89 15.68 4.54
CA GLY A 272 -29.58 16.78 5.43
C GLY A 272 -30.79 17.56 5.94
N THR A 273 -32.02 17.03 5.79
CA THR A 273 -33.26 17.60 6.34
C THR A 273 -33.96 16.56 7.22
N CYS A 274 -34.53 16.99 8.34
CA CYS A 274 -35.24 16.10 9.24
C CYS A 274 -36.68 15.90 8.76
N VAL A 275 -37.02 14.67 8.38
CA VAL A 275 -38.35 14.28 7.91
C VAL A 275 -39.04 13.43 8.96
N GLN A 276 -40.32 13.72 9.23
CA GLN A 276 -41.10 12.96 10.20
C GLN A 276 -41.32 11.54 9.68
N THR A 277 -40.88 10.55 10.44
CA THR A 277 -41.05 9.13 10.08
C THR A 277 -42.16 8.46 10.90
N TRP A 278 -42.57 9.05 12.04
CA TRP A 278 -43.60 8.50 12.93
C TRP A 278 -44.54 9.60 13.46
N CYS A 279 -45.85 9.39 13.34
CA CYS A 279 -46.89 10.26 13.88
C CYS A 279 -47.42 9.56 15.16
N GLU A 280 -47.16 10.09 16.36
CA GLU A 280 -47.75 9.56 17.61
C GLU A 280 -49.26 9.80 17.61
N GLY A 281 -50.03 8.72 17.50
CA GLY A 281 -51.46 8.75 17.82
C GLY A 281 -51.64 8.74 19.33
N GLU A 282 -52.46 9.65 19.85
CA GLU A 282 -52.99 9.49 21.21
C GLU A 282 -53.66 8.11 21.34
N TYR A 283 -53.45 7.51 22.51
CA TYR A 283 -53.92 6.21 23.00
C TYR A 283 -52.98 5.03 22.73
N GLY A 284 -52.30 4.64 23.82
CA GLY A 284 -51.44 3.48 23.87
C GLY A 284 -52.17 2.19 23.51
N GLU A 285 -51.52 1.40 22.68
CA GLU A 285 -51.26 -0.02 22.84
C GLU A 285 -50.39 -0.46 21.65
N ASP A 286 -49.51 -1.43 21.89
CA ASP A 286 -48.54 -1.98 20.94
C ASP A 286 -49.15 -2.27 19.54
N ILE A 287 -48.59 -1.68 18.48
CA ILE A 287 -48.88 -2.14 17.10
C ILE A 287 -47.59 -2.31 16.28
N HIS A 288 -47.35 -3.57 15.91
CA HIS A 288 -46.23 -4.04 15.09
C HIS A 288 -46.50 -3.84 13.58
N PHE A 289 -45.46 -3.39 12.85
CA PHE A 289 -45.25 -3.39 11.39
C PHE A 289 -46.46 -3.73 10.49
N SER A 290 -47.11 -2.73 9.86
CA SER A 290 -47.64 -2.85 8.47
C SER A 290 -48.35 -1.61 7.88
N VAL A 291 -48.65 -0.51 8.59
CA VAL A 291 -49.53 0.54 8.01
C VAL A 291 -48.74 1.79 7.59
N MET A 292 -48.13 1.69 6.41
CA MET A 292 -47.88 2.85 5.54
C MET A 292 -49.22 3.49 5.15
N ARG A 293 -49.37 4.80 5.39
CA ARG A 293 -49.69 5.83 4.37
C ARG A 293 -50.11 7.14 5.03
N ASN A 294 -49.49 8.23 4.58
CA ASN A 294 -49.91 9.62 4.70
C ASN A 294 -49.77 10.27 6.09
N CYS A 295 -48.61 10.87 6.37
CA CYS A 295 -48.64 12.19 7.03
C CYS A 295 -48.65 13.20 5.86
N LEU A 296 -49.86 13.71 5.52
CA LEU A 296 -50.13 14.55 4.36
C LEU A 296 -49.68 16.00 4.61
N ALA A 297 -48.96 16.53 3.62
CA ALA A 297 -48.85 17.91 3.11
C ALA A 297 -48.89 19.09 4.11
#